data_AF-A0AAQ3US07-F1
#
_entry.id   AF-A0AAQ3US07-F1
#
_cell.length_a   1.000
_cell.length_b   1.000
_cell.length_c   1.000
_cell.angle_alpha   90.00
_cell.angle_beta   90.00
_cell.angle_gamma   90.00
#
_symmetry.space_group_name_H-M   'P 1'
#
loop_
_entity.id
_entity.type
_entity.pdbx_description
1 polymer ?
#
loop_
_entity_poly.entity_id
_entity_poly.type
_entity_poly.pdbx_seq_one_letter_code
_entity_poly.pdbx_strand_id
1 'polypeptide(L)'
;MQEGRVIAYASRQLRKHEANYPTHDLELAAVVHALKIRRHYPLGNTCHIYTDHKSLKYILTQPELNMRQRRWLELIKDYDLEIHYHPGKANVVADALSRKAHCNFIEARPTKARFTLDERGVLWFKNRLVVPKDMELRKKILDEAHTSPFTMHPRQ
;
A
#
# COMPACT_ATOMS: atom_id res chain seq x y z
N MET A 1 -11.24 5.27 0.49
CA MET A 1 -12.16 5.14 1.65
C MET A 1 -13.37 6.00 1.34
N GLN A 2 -14.54 5.65 1.82
CA GLN A 2 -15.75 6.47 1.68
C GLN A 2 -16.39 6.53 3.06
N GLU A 3 -16.72 7.74 3.53
CA GLU A 3 -17.31 7.95 4.85
C GLU A 3 -16.48 7.33 6.00
N GLY A 4 -15.16 7.45 5.90
CA GLY A 4 -14.22 6.88 6.87
C GLY A 4 -14.10 5.35 6.83
N ARG A 5 -14.84 4.65 5.96
CA ARG A 5 -14.76 3.19 5.79
C ARG A 5 -13.87 2.83 4.61
N VAL A 6 -13.07 1.80 4.77
CA VAL A 6 -12.32 1.25 3.65
C VAL A 6 -13.30 0.54 2.72
N ILE A 7 -13.17 0.77 1.41
CA ILE A 7 -13.99 0.07 0.41
C ILE A 7 -13.24 -1.14 -0.14
N ALA A 8 -11.93 -0.98 -0.36
CA ALA A 8 -11.09 -2.01 -0.93
C ALA A 8 -9.62 -1.75 -0.64
N TYR A 9 -8.85 -2.85 -0.58
CA TYR A 9 -7.40 -2.85 -0.65
C TYR A 9 -6.93 -3.35 -2.01
N ALA A 10 -5.78 -2.86 -2.45
CA ALA A 10 -5.10 -3.34 -3.65
C ALA A 10 -3.58 -3.26 -3.44
N SER A 11 -2.89 -4.32 -3.83
CA SER A 11 -1.43 -4.37 -3.87
C SER A 11 -0.99 -5.30 -5.00
N ARG A 12 0.21 -5.06 -5.53
CA ARG A 12 0.83 -5.95 -6.52
C ARG A 12 2.34 -5.96 -6.37
N GLN A 13 2.96 -7.03 -6.87
CA GLN A 13 4.41 -7.07 -7.02
C GLN A 13 4.87 -6.22 -8.21
N LEU A 14 6.03 -5.59 -8.04
CA LEU A 14 6.72 -4.90 -9.14
C LEU A 14 7.23 -5.92 -10.15
N ARG A 15 7.11 -5.58 -11.44
CA ARG A 15 7.73 -6.34 -12.52
C ARG A 15 9.24 -6.12 -12.49
N LYS A 16 10.00 -7.06 -13.07
CA LYS A 16 11.47 -7.01 -13.11
C LYS A 16 12.02 -5.68 -13.65
N HIS A 17 11.37 -5.09 -14.66
CA HIS A 17 11.78 -3.80 -15.22
C HIS A 17 11.30 -2.59 -14.39
N GLU A 18 10.18 -2.71 -13.67
CA GLU A 18 9.67 -1.65 -12.79
C GLU A 18 10.54 -1.49 -11.54
N ALA A 19 11.19 -2.57 -11.08
CA ALA A 19 12.10 -2.53 -9.94
C ALA A 19 13.29 -1.57 -10.13
N ASN A 20 13.62 -1.22 -11.37
CA ASN A 20 14.69 -0.27 -11.71
C ASN A 20 14.20 1.17 -11.79
N TYR A 21 12.91 1.43 -11.56
CA TYR A 21 12.36 2.78 -11.61
C TYR A 21 12.79 3.58 -10.38
N PRO A 22 12.98 4.90 -10.51
CA PRO A 22 13.20 5.73 -9.35
C PRO A 22 11.97 5.72 -8.44
N THR A 23 12.15 5.98 -7.14
CA THR A 23 11.09 5.87 -6.13
C THR A 23 9.83 6.64 -6.50
N HIS A 24 9.96 7.88 -7.00
CA HIS A 24 8.80 8.68 -7.41
C HIS A 24 7.99 8.05 -8.56
N ASP A 25 8.64 7.34 -9.49
CA ASP A 25 7.96 6.60 -10.55
C ASP A 25 7.26 5.36 -10.00
N LEU A 26 7.81 4.71 -8.98
CA LEU A 26 7.18 3.57 -8.30
C LEU A 26 5.91 4.00 -7.58
N GLU A 27 5.96 5.11 -6.86
CA GLU A 27 4.80 5.69 -6.20
C GLU A 27 3.71 6.09 -7.21
N LEU A 28 4.10 6.72 -8.32
CA LEU A 28 3.14 7.04 -9.39
C LEU A 28 2.56 5.78 -10.03
N ALA A 29 3.37 4.74 -10.23
CA ALA A 29 2.90 3.45 -10.76
C ALA A 29 1.87 2.78 -9.82
N ALA A 30 2.01 2.95 -8.51
CA ALA A 30 1.06 2.46 -7.53
C ALA A 30 -0.30 3.18 -7.66
N VAL A 31 -0.30 4.50 -7.80
CA VAL A 31 -1.51 5.29 -8.05
C VAL A 31 -2.20 4.88 -9.36
N VAL A 32 -1.44 4.82 -10.46
CA VAL A 32 -1.94 4.40 -11.77
C VAL A 32 -2.55 3.00 -11.71
N HIS A 33 -1.90 2.09 -10.98
CA HIS A 33 -2.40 0.73 -10.80
C HIS A 33 -3.73 0.70 -10.04
N ALA A 34 -3.83 1.46 -8.95
CA ALA A 34 -5.05 1.57 -8.17
C ALA A 34 -6.21 2.12 -9.03
N LEU A 35 -5.97 3.20 -9.79
CA LEU A 35 -6.97 3.78 -10.69
C LEU A 35 -7.45 2.79 -11.77
N LYS A 36 -6.54 1.98 -12.33
CA LYS A 36 -6.90 0.96 -13.33
C LYS A 36 -7.79 -0.15 -12.76
N ILE A 37 -7.47 -0.66 -11.56
CA ILE A 37 -8.27 -1.74 -10.94
C ILE A 37 -9.62 -1.19 -10.46
N ARG A 38 -9.62 0.02 -9.92
CA ARG A 38 -10.75 0.60 -9.18
C ARG A 38 -11.43 1.73 -9.92
N ARG A 39 -11.37 1.74 -11.26
CA ARG A 39 -11.91 2.80 -12.14
C ARG A 39 -13.36 3.20 -11.84
N HIS A 40 -14.20 2.27 -11.41
CA HIS A 40 -15.61 2.51 -11.10
C HIS A 40 -15.86 3.35 -9.85
N TYR A 41 -14.89 3.46 -8.93
CA TYR A 41 -15.07 4.25 -7.71
C TYR A 41 -14.81 5.76 -7.89
N PRO A 42 -13.67 6.19 -8.46
CA PRO A 42 -13.35 7.61 -8.59
C PRO A 42 -13.93 8.27 -9.85
N LEU A 43 -14.50 7.51 -10.80
CA LEU A 43 -15.05 8.11 -12.01
C LEU A 43 -16.28 8.98 -11.67
N GLY A 44 -16.20 10.27 -11.98
CA GLY A 44 -17.26 11.25 -11.72
C GLY A 44 -17.30 11.82 -10.29
N ASN A 45 -16.37 11.43 -9.42
CA ASN A 45 -16.28 11.93 -8.05
C ASN A 45 -14.87 12.49 -7.77
N THR A 46 -14.78 13.49 -6.90
CA THR A 46 -13.51 13.98 -6.36
C THR A 46 -12.84 12.90 -5.52
N CYS A 47 -11.60 12.52 -5.86
CA CYS A 47 -10.86 11.49 -5.15
C CYS A 47 -9.59 12.07 -4.51
N HIS A 48 -9.50 11.98 -3.18
CA HIS A 48 -8.32 12.40 -2.44
C HIS A 48 -7.32 11.25 -2.33
N ILE A 49 -6.10 11.48 -2.82
CA ILE A 49 -4.98 10.54 -2.75
C ILE A 49 -4.03 10.99 -1.65
N TYR A 50 -3.83 10.14 -0.66
CA TYR A 50 -2.84 10.36 0.40
C TYR A 50 -1.58 9.55 0.11
N THR A 51 -0.43 10.22 0.02
CA THR A 51 0.88 9.61 -0.23
C THR A 51 1.92 10.15 0.75
N ASP A 52 2.84 9.29 1.18
CA ASP A 52 3.99 9.67 1.99
C ASP A 52 5.19 10.15 1.17
N HIS A 53 5.00 10.33 -0.14
CA HIS A 53 6.03 10.85 -1.02
C HIS A 53 5.72 12.29 -1.49
N LYS A 54 6.45 13.26 -0.92
CA LYS A 54 6.22 14.70 -1.18
C LYS A 54 6.32 15.09 -2.66
N SER A 55 7.15 14.42 -3.45
CA SER A 55 7.32 14.78 -4.87
C SER A 55 6.06 14.52 -5.70
N LEU A 56 5.21 13.57 -5.30
CA LEU A 56 3.99 13.24 -6.03
C LEU A 56 3.00 14.40 -6.06
N LYS A 57 3.08 15.31 -5.08
CA LYS A 57 2.27 16.53 -5.06
C LYS A 57 2.51 17.40 -6.31
N TYR A 58 3.74 17.40 -6.83
CA TYR A 58 4.14 18.27 -7.94
C TYR A 58 4.14 17.57 -9.30
N ILE A 59 3.80 16.28 -9.35
CA ILE A 59 3.91 15.50 -10.60
C ILE A 59 2.94 15.99 -11.68
N LEU A 60 1.81 16.57 -11.27
CA LEU A 60 0.81 17.16 -12.17
C LEU A 60 1.24 18.53 -12.72
N THR A 61 2.12 19.24 -12.00
CA THR A 61 2.55 20.61 -12.33
C THR A 61 3.92 20.67 -13.01
N GLN A 62 4.63 19.54 -13.11
CA GLN A 62 5.97 19.49 -13.68
C GLN A 62 5.95 19.66 -15.22
N PRO A 63 6.75 20.58 -15.79
CA PRO A 63 6.79 20.80 -17.24
C PRO A 63 7.57 19.71 -17.99
N GLU A 64 8.62 19.15 -17.37
CA GLU A 64 9.46 18.12 -17.97
C GLU A 64 9.08 16.74 -17.43
N LEU A 65 8.42 15.96 -18.28
CA LEU A 65 7.94 14.62 -17.96
C LEU A 65 8.49 13.61 -18.96
N ASN A 66 8.93 12.46 -18.46
CA ASN A 66 9.33 11.33 -19.29
C ASN A 66 8.11 10.78 -20.06
N MET A 67 8.31 10.17 -21.24
CA MET A 67 7.25 9.60 -22.07
C MET A 67 6.34 8.63 -21.29
N ARG A 68 6.91 7.86 -20.34
CA ARG A 68 6.14 6.99 -19.44
C ARG A 68 5.20 7.78 -18.53
N GLN A 69 5.73 8.81 -17.86
CA GLN A 69 4.96 9.67 -16.96
C GLN A 69 3.85 10.40 -17.73
N ARG A 70 4.13 10.87 -18.96
CA ARG A 70 3.10 11.48 -19.83
C ARG A 70 1.93 10.55 -20.09
N ARG A 71 2.17 9.29 -20.48
CA ARG A 71 1.10 8.29 -20.68
C ARG A 71 0.29 8.01 -19.42
N TRP A 72 0.94 8.05 -18.26
CA TRP A 72 0.25 7.87 -16.98
C TRP A 72 -0.56 9.10 -16.60
N LEU A 73 -0.07 10.30 -16.91
CA LEU A 73 -0.77 11.56 -16.68
C LEU A 73 -1.98 11.74 -17.59
N GLU A 74 -1.93 11.27 -18.83
CA GLU A 74 -3.11 11.19 -19.71
C GLU A 74 -4.24 10.40 -19.03
N LEU A 75 -3.94 9.24 -18.46
CA LEU A 75 -4.93 8.46 -17.71
C LEU A 75 -5.42 9.20 -16.46
N ILE A 76 -4.52 9.87 -15.72
CA ILE A 76 -4.86 10.55 -14.47
C ILE A 76 -5.77 11.76 -14.73
N LYS A 77 -5.58 12.46 -15.85
CA LYS A 77 -6.40 13.63 -16.23
C LYS A 77 -7.88 13.31 -16.46
N ASP A 78 -8.23 12.05 -16.71
CA ASP A 78 -9.62 11.61 -16.82
C ASP A 78 -10.35 11.61 -15.46
N TYR A 79 -9.62 11.77 -14.35
CA TYR A 79 -10.15 11.74 -12.99
C TYR A 79 -9.92 13.07 -12.28
N ASP A 80 -10.88 13.45 -11.44
CA ASP A 80 -10.74 14.60 -10.55
C ASP A 80 -10.01 14.17 -9.26
N LEU A 81 -8.68 14.33 -9.25
CA LEU A 81 -7.80 13.86 -8.18
C LEU A 81 -7.14 15.00 -7.42
N GLU A 82 -7.17 14.92 -6.10
CA GLU A 82 -6.40 15.79 -5.21
C GLU A 82 -5.31 14.99 -4.47
N ILE A 83 -4.04 15.36 -4.67
CA ILE A 83 -2.91 14.67 -4.05
C ILE A 83 -2.47 15.40 -2.79
N HIS A 84 -2.59 14.74 -1.64
CA HIS A 84 -2.18 15.23 -0.34
C HIS A 84 -1.00 14.43 0.20
N TYR A 85 -0.03 15.14 0.79
CA TYR A 85 1.04 14.52 1.54
C TYR A 85 0.53 14.04 2.89
N HIS A 86 0.81 12.79 3.24
CA HIS A 86 0.51 12.19 4.53
C HIS A 86 1.76 11.52 5.11
N PRO A 87 2.21 11.83 6.33
CA PRO A 87 3.45 11.28 6.87
C PRO A 87 3.46 9.75 6.89
N GLY A 88 4.56 9.12 6.45
CA GLY A 88 4.67 7.66 6.34
C GLY A 88 4.42 6.89 7.65
N LYS A 89 4.68 7.51 8.81
CA LYS A 89 4.34 6.92 10.13
C LYS A 89 2.85 6.71 10.35
N ALA A 90 2.00 7.49 9.68
CA ALA A 90 0.56 7.38 9.74
C ALA A 90 -0.01 6.58 8.54
N ASN A 91 0.78 6.38 7.48
CA ASN A 91 0.43 5.55 6.33
C ASN A 91 0.62 4.04 6.57
N VAL A 92 0.30 3.58 7.79
CA VAL A 92 0.59 2.21 8.28
C VAL A 92 -0.07 1.12 7.45
N VAL A 93 -1.29 1.37 6.95
CA VAL A 93 -2.05 0.37 6.19
C VAL A 93 -1.44 0.14 4.81
N ALA A 94 -1.09 1.22 4.10
CA ALA A 94 -0.44 1.09 2.80
C ALA A 94 0.96 0.51 2.92
N ASP A 95 1.70 0.91 3.96
CA ASP A 95 3.05 0.41 4.25
C ASP A 95 3.05 -1.11 4.56
N ALA A 96 2.06 -1.59 5.31
CA ALA A 96 1.89 -3.02 5.59
C ALA A 96 1.61 -3.84 4.31
N LEU A 97 0.86 -3.28 3.35
CA LEU A 97 0.51 -3.93 2.09
C LEU A 97 1.64 -3.87 1.04
N SER A 98 2.43 -2.80 1.04
CA SER A 98 3.50 -2.58 0.07
C SER A 98 4.78 -3.33 0.43
N ARG A 99 5.05 -3.51 1.73
CA ARG A 99 6.25 -4.21 2.19
C ARG A 99 6.11 -5.71 1.99
N LYS A 100 7.04 -6.28 1.22
CA LYS A 100 7.27 -7.72 1.20
C LYS A 100 7.65 -8.13 2.62
N ALA A 101 6.80 -8.92 3.29
CA ALA A 101 7.25 -9.70 4.43
C ALA A 101 8.40 -10.58 3.91
N HIS A 102 9.64 -10.22 4.25
CA HIS A 102 10.77 -11.13 4.16
C HIS A 102 10.55 -12.23 5.20
N CYS A 103 9.54 -13.08 5.03
CA CYS A 103 9.73 -14.48 5.30
C CYS A 103 10.69 -14.95 4.20
N ASN A 104 11.99 -14.69 4.44
CA ASN A 104 13.04 -15.45 3.79
C ASN A 104 12.60 -16.90 3.95
N PHE A 105 12.42 -17.60 2.83
CA PHE A 105 12.38 -19.05 2.89
C PHE A 105 13.62 -19.44 3.67
N ILE A 106 13.40 -20.11 4.80
CA ILE A 106 14.46 -20.77 5.55
C ILE A 106 14.91 -21.91 4.63
N GLU A 107 15.82 -21.65 3.72
CA GLU A 107 16.83 -22.67 3.45
C GLU A 107 17.61 -22.80 4.75
N ALA A 108 17.48 -23.97 5.35
CA ALA A 108 18.06 -24.33 6.62
C ALA A 108 19.58 -24.13 6.59
N ARG A 109 20.04 -22.94 6.98
CA ARG A 109 21.32 -22.75 7.66
C ARG A 109 20.97 -22.32 9.09
N PRO A 110 21.42 -23.05 10.12
CA PRO A 110 20.97 -22.82 11.48
C PRO A 110 21.73 -21.64 12.07
N THR A 111 21.42 -20.43 11.64
CA THR A 111 21.77 -19.23 12.39
C THR A 111 20.55 -18.85 13.21
N LYS A 112 20.64 -19.06 14.52
CA LYS A 112 19.64 -18.77 15.58
C LYS A 112 18.88 -17.46 15.33
N ALA A 113 17.81 -17.51 14.55
CA ALA A 113 16.82 -16.46 14.47
C ALA A 113 15.88 -16.64 15.68
N ARG A 114 15.94 -15.70 16.63
CA ARG A 114 15.13 -15.72 17.86
C ARG A 114 13.69 -15.34 17.52
N PHE A 115 12.91 -16.31 17.06
CA PHE A 115 11.45 -16.21 17.06
C PHE A 115 10.94 -16.42 18.48
N THR A 116 9.94 -15.64 18.88
CA THR A 116 9.30 -15.77 20.19
C THR A 116 7.81 -15.89 20.00
N LEU A 117 7.20 -16.89 20.63
CA LEU A 117 5.75 -16.96 20.78
C LEU A 117 5.36 -16.23 22.06
N ASP A 118 4.28 -15.45 21.98
CA ASP A 118 3.66 -14.92 23.19
C ASP A 118 2.65 -15.92 23.78
N GLU A 119 2.12 -15.59 24.96
CA GLU A 119 1.12 -16.39 25.68
C GLU A 119 -0.19 -16.58 24.91
N ARG A 120 -0.43 -15.79 23.85
CA ARG A 120 -1.61 -15.86 22.99
C ARG A 120 -1.38 -16.66 21.71
N GLY A 121 -0.20 -17.28 21.56
CA GLY A 121 0.15 -18.06 20.38
C GLY A 121 0.55 -17.22 19.17
N VAL A 122 0.82 -15.92 19.34
CA VAL A 122 1.25 -15.04 18.24
C VAL A 122 2.76 -15.16 18.04
N LEU A 123 3.17 -15.31 16.79
CA LEU A 123 4.58 -15.42 16.42
C LEU A 123 5.21 -14.04 16.22
N TRP A 124 6.31 -13.79 16.93
CA TRP A 124 7.08 -12.56 16.85
C TRP A 124 8.49 -12.81 16.31
N PHE A 125 8.97 -11.85 15.50
CA PHE A 125 10.37 -11.76 15.11
C PHE A 125 10.94 -10.43 15.60
N LYS A 126 11.79 -10.50 16.64
CA LYS A 126 12.23 -9.32 17.42
C LYS A 126 11.01 -8.57 17.98
N ASN A 127 10.72 -7.36 17.51
CA ASN A 127 9.58 -6.54 17.92
C ASN A 127 8.48 -6.46 16.84
N ARG A 128 8.41 -7.44 15.93
CA ARG A 128 7.45 -7.43 14.82
C ARG A 128 6.58 -8.68 14.83
N LEU A 129 5.27 -8.49 14.68
CA LEU A 129 4.30 -9.55 14.49
C LEU A 129 4.52 -10.22 13.13
N VAL A 130 4.55 -11.55 13.10
CA VAL A 130 4.75 -12.35 11.89
C VAL A 130 3.42 -12.94 11.45
N VAL A 131 2.97 -12.59 10.25
CA VAL A 131 1.81 -13.22 9.61
C VAL A 131 2.29 -14.35 8.69
N PRO A 132 1.89 -15.61 8.92
CA PRO A 132 2.23 -16.73 8.05
C PRO A 132 1.85 -16.49 6.57
N LYS A 133 2.52 -17.22 5.67
CA LYS A 133 2.31 -17.13 4.21
C LYS A 133 1.09 -17.90 3.72
N ASP A 134 0.10 -18.06 4.59
CA ASP A 134 -1.17 -18.71 4.28
C ASP A 134 -2.15 -17.65 3.75
N MET A 135 -2.70 -17.91 2.56
CA MET A 135 -3.62 -17.00 1.89
C MET A 135 -4.97 -16.88 2.60
N GLU A 136 -5.47 -17.96 3.20
CA GLU A 136 -6.73 -17.92 3.94
C GLU A 136 -6.57 -17.16 5.24
N LEU A 137 -5.46 -17.40 5.95
CA LEU A 137 -5.17 -16.69 7.19
C LEU A 137 -4.95 -15.20 6.96
N ARG A 138 -4.24 -14.83 5.88
CA ARG A 138 -4.08 -13.42 5.50
C ARG A 138 -5.42 -12.76 5.16
N LYS A 139 -6.29 -13.48 4.46
CA LYS A 139 -7.64 -12.98 4.15
C LYS A 139 -8.43 -12.74 5.43
N LYS A 140 -8.44 -13.71 6.36
CA LYS A 140 -9.08 -13.58 7.68
C LYS A 140 -8.52 -12.41 8.50
N ILE A 141 -7.20 -12.24 8.53
CA ILE A 141 -6.55 -11.13 9.24
C ILE A 141 -6.91 -9.77 8.60
N LEU A 142 -6.97 -9.70 7.26
CA LEU A 142 -7.39 -8.49 6.56
C LEU A 142 -8.87 -8.18 6.81
N ASP A 143 -9.74 -9.19 6.82
CA ASP A 143 -11.17 -9.06 7.12
C ASP A 143 -11.40 -8.64 8.59
N GLU A 144 -10.64 -9.19 9.53
CA GLU A 144 -10.67 -8.80 10.95
C GLU A 144 -10.13 -7.39 11.15
N ALA A 145 -9.00 -7.03 10.52
CA ALA A 145 -8.48 -5.67 10.58
C ALA A 145 -9.46 -4.64 10.00
N HIS A 146 -10.22 -5.03 8.98
CA HIS A 146 -11.27 -4.21 8.38
C HIS A 146 -12.48 -3.99 9.30
N THR A 147 -12.73 -4.91 10.22
CA THR A 147 -13.88 -4.88 11.14
C THR A 147 -13.50 -4.44 12.57
N SER A 148 -12.20 -4.39 12.87
CA SER A 148 -11.69 -4.11 14.21
C SER A 148 -11.81 -2.62 14.60
N PRO A 149 -12.23 -2.32 15.85
CA PRO A 149 -12.43 -0.96 16.37
C PRO A 149 -11.13 -0.17 16.62
N PHE A 150 -9.95 -0.76 16.38
CA PHE A 150 -8.64 -0.11 16.53
C PHE A 150 -8.12 0.56 15.25
N THR A 151 -8.78 0.33 14.11
CA THR A 151 -8.65 1.21 12.94
C THR A 151 -9.23 2.57 13.32
N MET A 152 -8.70 3.71 12.86
CA MET A 152 -9.21 5.05 13.19
C MET A 152 -10.66 5.25 12.71
N HIS A 153 -11.59 4.63 13.42
CA HIS A 153 -13.03 4.73 13.31
C HIS A 153 -13.50 5.47 14.55
N PRO A 154 -14.20 6.61 14.40
CA PRO A 154 -15.01 7.12 15.49
C PRO A 154 -16.06 6.05 15.82
N ARG A 155 -16.06 5.58 17.06
CA ARG A 155 -17.18 4.77 17.57
C ARG A 155 -18.43 5.64 17.49
N GLN A 156 -19.50 5.10 16.91
CA GLN A 156 -20.85 5.58 17.20
C GLN A 156 -21.13 5.34 18.69
#